data_AF-A0A0H5RL21-F1
#
_entry.id   AF-A0A0H5RL21-F1
#
_cell.length_a   1.000
_cell.length_b   1.000
_cell.length_c   1.000
_cell.angle_alpha   90.00
_cell.angle_beta   90.00
_cell.angle_gamma   90.00
#
_symmetry.space_group_name_H-M   'P 1'
#
loop_
_entity.id
_entity.type
_entity.pdbx_description
1 polymer ?
#
loop_
_entity_poly.entity_id
_entity_poly.type
_entity_poly.pdbx_seq_one_letter_code
_entity_poly.pdbx_strand_id
1 'polypeptide(L)'
;MRLPDALDSVTADIATTSRVFGDPYVTPDGATVIPVSKVRHRADSGRSTSRPLGIFVIKDGKPTWVPAVDNTRIALMGELIGLVAATLATAAMVRRPPWPDVRGEFSRRI
;
A
#
# COMPACT_ATOMS: atom_id res chain seq x y z
N MET A 1 13.74 1.35 -30.65
CA MET A 1 13.35 2.28 -29.56
C MET A 1 14.53 2.45 -28.63
N ARG A 2 15.05 3.68 -28.50
CA ARG A 2 16.18 3.96 -27.61
C ARG A 2 15.64 4.25 -26.21
N LEU A 3 16.23 3.59 -25.21
CA LEU A 3 15.94 3.75 -23.78
C LEU A 3 15.77 5.21 -23.28
N PRO A 4 16.50 6.23 -23.80
CA PRO A 4 16.25 7.63 -23.45
C PRO A 4 14.83 8.14 -23.76
N ASP A 5 14.22 7.73 -24.88
CA ASP A 5 12.90 8.24 -25.28
C ASP A 5 11.77 7.73 -24.35
N ALA A 6 11.98 6.58 -23.71
CA ALA A 6 11.06 6.03 -22.72
C ALA A 6 11.17 6.70 -21.34
N LEU A 7 12.25 7.42 -21.06
CA LEU A 7 12.41 8.22 -19.85
C LEU A 7 11.78 9.61 -20.03
N ASP A 8 11.81 10.15 -21.26
CA ASP A 8 11.14 11.41 -21.58
C ASP A 8 9.61 11.29 -21.56
N SER A 9 9.05 10.14 -21.97
CA SER A 9 7.60 9.90 -21.90
C SER A 9 7.08 9.72 -20.46
N VAL A 10 7.94 9.39 -19.50
CA VAL A 10 7.61 9.34 -18.06
C VAL A 10 7.76 10.72 -17.40
N THR A 11 8.38 11.68 -18.08
CA THR A 11 8.68 13.01 -17.53
C THR A 11 7.53 14.01 -17.69
N ALA A 12 6.47 13.69 -18.44
CA ALA A 12 5.42 14.64 -18.79
C ALA A 12 4.01 14.29 -18.28
N ASP A 13 3.91 13.62 -17.12
CA ASP A 13 2.70 13.67 -16.27
C ASP A 13 3.05 14.15 -14.84
N ILE A 14 3.98 15.12 -14.79
CA ILE A 14 4.64 15.69 -13.60
C ILE A 14 3.95 16.98 -13.12
N ALA A 15 2.87 17.43 -13.78
CA ALA A 15 2.26 18.74 -13.55
C ALA A 15 1.70 18.98 -12.12
N THR A 16 1.71 18.00 -11.22
CA THR A 16 1.30 18.22 -9.81
C THR A 16 2.11 17.45 -8.76
N THR A 17 3.22 16.81 -9.12
CA THR A 17 4.08 16.12 -8.12
C THR A 17 5.55 16.04 -8.52
N SER A 18 6.42 16.67 -7.74
CA SER A 18 7.87 16.44 -7.80
C SER A 18 8.30 15.43 -6.73
N ARG A 19 9.21 14.51 -7.07
CA ARG A 19 9.90 13.65 -6.09
C ARG A 19 11.23 14.32 -5.75
N VAL A 20 11.51 14.47 -4.46
CA VAL A 20 12.72 15.14 -3.97
C VAL A 20 13.55 14.15 -3.16
N PHE A 21 14.83 14.07 -3.50
CA PHE A 21 15.84 13.36 -2.72
C PHE A 21 16.45 14.34 -1.72
N GLY A 22 16.53 13.94 -0.45
CA GLY A 22 17.23 14.70 0.57
C GLY A 22 18.74 14.49 0.51
N ASP A 23 19.47 15.27 1.30
CA ASP A 23 20.93 15.14 1.40
C ASP A 23 21.30 13.72 1.87
N PRO A 24 22.16 13.01 1.12
CA PRO A 24 22.68 11.73 1.57
C PRO A 24 23.48 11.90 2.86
N TYR A 25 23.23 11.05 3.84
CA TYR A 25 24.05 11.00 5.05
C TYR A 25 24.63 9.60 5.23
N VAL A 26 25.86 9.54 5.74
CA VAL A 26 26.58 8.29 6.00
C VAL A 26 26.45 7.97 7.48
N THR A 27 25.89 6.80 7.76
CA THR A 27 25.78 6.25 9.12
C THR A 27 27.16 5.75 9.58
N PRO A 28 27.48 5.73 10.89
CA PRO A 28 28.79 5.26 11.38
C PRO A 28 29.17 3.83 10.96
N ASP A 29 28.20 3.02 10.55
CA ASP A 29 28.39 1.65 10.05
C ASP A 29 28.69 1.58 8.53
N GLY A 30 28.92 2.73 7.88
CA GLY A 30 29.26 2.86 6.47
C GLY A 30 28.06 2.79 5.52
N ALA A 31 26.82 2.79 6.02
CA ALA A 31 25.64 2.84 5.17
C ALA A 31 25.33 4.28 4.71
N THR A 32 25.11 4.47 3.41
CA THR A 32 24.62 5.74 2.85
C THR A 32 23.11 5.73 2.83
N VAL A 33 22.48 6.66 3.55
CA VAL A 33 21.03 6.81 3.60
C VAL A 33 20.60 8.03 2.77
N ILE A 34 19.68 7.83 1.83
CA ILE A 34 19.13 8.87 0.95
C ILE A 34 17.63 9.01 1.21
N PRO A 35 17.18 10.07 1.88
CA PRO A 35 15.76 10.32 2.12
C PRO A 35 15.00 10.63 0.83
N VAL A 36 13.77 10.15 0.71
CA VAL A 36 12.93 10.41 -0.47
C VAL A 36 11.57 10.93 -0.04
N SER A 37 11.18 12.06 -0.63
CA SER A 37 9.92 12.76 -0.34
C SER A 37 9.12 12.96 -1.62
N LYS A 38 7.79 12.95 -1.48
CA LYS A 38 6.85 13.39 -2.51
C LYS A 38 6.39 14.80 -2.17
N VAL A 39 6.68 15.74 -3.06
CA VAL A 39 6.26 17.13 -2.92
C VAL A 39 5.11 17.40 -3.88
N ARG A 40 4.01 17.90 -3.35
CA ARG A 40 2.87 18.38 -4.14
C ARG A 40 2.74 19.88 -3.94
N HIS A 41 2.83 20.61 -5.05
CA HIS A 41 2.56 22.03 -5.09
C HIS A 41 1.11 22.25 -5.56
N ARG A 42 0.37 23.08 -4.83
CA ARG A 42 -1.03 23.37 -5.13
C ARG A 42 -1.17 24.82 -5.59
N ALA A 43 -1.19 25.00 -6.91
CA ALA A 43 -1.11 26.30 -7.59
C ALA A 43 -2.23 27.28 -7.19
N ASP A 44 -3.45 26.79 -6.95
CA ASP A 44 -4.61 27.60 -6.54
C ASP A 44 -4.49 28.18 -5.12
N SER A 45 -3.70 27.54 -4.24
CA SER A 45 -3.62 27.92 -2.83
C SER A 45 -2.24 28.40 -2.39
N GLY A 46 -1.23 28.31 -3.26
CA GLY A 46 0.18 28.54 -2.93
C GLY A 46 0.76 27.56 -1.90
N ARG A 47 0.00 26.52 -1.49
CA ARG A 47 0.46 25.56 -0.48
C ARG A 47 1.30 24.46 -1.12
N SER A 48 2.41 24.15 -0.46
CA SER A 48 3.22 22.97 -0.77
C SER A 48 3.10 21.96 0.36
N THR A 49 2.88 20.70 0.02
CA THR A 49 2.87 19.59 0.97
C THR A 49 4.01 18.64 0.64
N SER A 50 4.76 18.23 1.65
CA SER A 50 5.77 17.18 1.53
C SER A 50 5.29 15.95 2.29
N ARG A 51 5.36 14.78 1.65
CA ARG A 51 5.07 13.49 2.29
C ARG A 51 6.30 12.59 2.16
N PRO A 52 6.84 12.04 3.26
CA PRO A 52 7.93 11.08 3.17
C PRO A 52 7.45 9.84 2.41
N LEU A 53 8.26 9.35 1.47
CA LEU A 53 8.02 8.10 0.76
C LEU A 53 8.82 6.95 1.36
N GLY A 54 10.00 7.25 1.89
CA GLY A 54 10.93 6.27 2.42
C GLY A 54 12.37 6.73 2.32
N ILE A 55 13.28 5.80 2.55
CA ILE A 55 14.73 6.01 2.46
C ILE A 55 15.35 4.92 1.58
N PHE A 56 16.34 5.28 0.77
CA PHE A 56 17.27 4.31 0.21
C PHE A 56 18.44 4.13 1.18
N VAL A 57 18.78 2.89 1.48
CA VAL A 57 19.95 2.53 2.29
C VAL A 57 20.90 1.76 1.39
N ILE A 58 22.08 2.31 1.15
CA ILE A 58 23.13 1.68 0.34
C ILE A 58 24.22 1.23 1.31
N LYS A 59 24.43 -0.09 1.41
CA LYS A 59 25.48 -0.68 2.23
C LYS A 59 26.22 -1.74 1.44
N ASP A 60 27.55 -1.71 1.45
CA ASP A 60 28.40 -2.67 0.71
C ASP A 60 28.05 -2.75 -0.80
N GLY A 61 27.70 -1.62 -1.41
CA GLY A 61 27.27 -1.54 -2.81
C GLY A 61 25.87 -2.10 -3.09
N LYS A 62 25.11 -2.53 -2.07
CA LYS A 62 23.75 -3.06 -2.20
C LYS A 62 22.72 -2.00 -1.81
N PRO A 63 21.90 -1.52 -2.75
CA PRO A 63 20.80 -0.62 -2.45
C PRO A 63 19.59 -1.38 -1.88
N THR A 64 19.04 -0.90 -0.77
CA THR A 64 17.81 -1.38 -0.14
C THR A 64 16.83 -0.22 -0.03
N TRP A 65 15.56 -0.45 -0.39
CA TRP A 65 14.49 0.53 -0.21
C TRP A 65 13.71 0.25 1.08
N VAL A 66 13.57 1.27 1.92
CA VAL A 66 12.75 1.20 3.15
C VAL A 66 11.59 2.20 3.01
N PRO A 67 10.36 1.74 2.75
CA PRO A 67 9.21 2.61 2.56
C PRO A 67 8.71 3.20 3.89
N ALA A 68 8.25 4.44 3.86
CA ALA A 68 7.54 5.09 4.96
C ALA A 68 6.04 4.75 4.91
N VAL A 69 5.70 3.47 5.10
CA VAL A 69 4.32 2.97 5.10
C VAL A 69 3.83 2.68 6.52
N ASP A 70 2.54 2.94 6.75
CA ASP A 70 1.86 2.60 8.00
C ASP A 70 1.33 1.16 7.92
N ASN A 71 2.10 0.23 8.48
CA ASN A 71 1.76 -1.18 8.50
C ASN A 71 0.49 -1.45 9.32
N THR A 72 0.25 -0.69 10.38
CA THR A 72 -0.95 -0.81 11.22
C THR A 72 -2.19 -0.48 10.42
N ARG A 73 -2.15 0.62 9.64
CA ARG A 73 -3.26 0.99 8.77
C ARG A 73 -3.51 -0.03 7.67
N ILE A 74 -2.47 -0.62 7.10
CA ILE A 74 -2.61 -1.68 6.09
C ILE A 74 -3.25 -2.93 6.71
N ALA A 75 -2.80 -3.34 7.90
CA ALA A 75 -3.38 -4.47 8.62
C ALA A 75 -4.86 -4.24 8.94
N LEU A 76 -5.21 -3.06 9.48
CA LEU A 76 -6.60 -2.69 9.78
C LEU A 76 -7.50 -2.72 8.54
N MET A 77 -7.00 -2.31 7.37
CA MET A 77 -7.76 -2.43 6.12
C MET A 77 -8.02 -3.89 5.75
N GLY A 78 -7.02 -4.77 5.90
CA GLY A 78 -7.16 -6.20 5.66
C GLY A 78 -8.18 -6.85 6.61
N GLU A 79 -8.10 -6.53 7.91
CA GLU A 79 -9.04 -7.00 8.92
C GLU A 79 -10.47 -6.53 8.64
N LEU A 80 -10.65 -5.26 8.28
CA LEU A 80 -11.96 -4.71 7.95
C LEU A 80 -12.58 -5.40 6.73
N ILE A 81 -11.79 -5.61 5.67
CA ILE A 81 -12.24 -6.32 4.47
C ILE A 81 -12.62 -7.77 4.84
N GLY A 82 -11.79 -8.45 5.63
CA GLY A 82 -12.06 -9.80 6.12
C GLY A 82 -13.34 -9.88 6.95
N LEU A 83 -13.55 -8.93 7.87
CA LEU A 83 -14.73 -8.86 8.72
C LEU A 83 -16.01 -8.61 7.90
N VAL A 84 -15.96 -7.69 6.94
CA VAL A 84 -17.09 -7.41 6.03
C VAL A 84 -17.41 -8.64 5.20
N ALA A 85 -16.40 -9.27 4.60
CA ALA A 85 -16.57 -10.49 3.81
C ALA A 85 -17.17 -11.64 4.64
N ALA A 86 -16.66 -11.86 5.85
CA ALA A 86 -17.17 -12.88 6.77
C ALA A 86 -18.62 -12.60 7.20
N THR A 87 -18.95 -11.34 7.48
CA THR A 87 -20.30 -10.92 7.84
C THR A 87 -21.28 -11.17 6.69
N LEU A 88 -20.91 -10.78 5.47
CA LEU A 88 -21.73 -11.00 4.27
C LEU A 88 -21.89 -12.49 3.96
N ALA A 89 -20.82 -13.27 4.07
CA ALA A 89 -20.87 -14.72 3.89
C ALA A 89 -21.79 -15.40 4.91
N THR A 90 -21.69 -14.99 6.19
CA THR A 90 -22.56 -15.49 7.26
C THR A 90 -24.01 -15.12 6.99
N ALA A 91 -24.29 -13.87 6.62
CA ALA A 91 -25.63 -13.41 6.27
C ALA A 91 -26.19 -14.17 5.05
N ALA A 92 -25.36 -14.44 4.05
CA ALA A 92 -25.74 -15.22 2.87
C ALA A 92 -26.08 -16.66 3.24
N MET A 93 -25.27 -17.32 4.07
CA MET A 93 -25.54 -18.67 4.57
C MET A 93 -26.84 -18.76 5.37
N VAL A 94 -27.17 -17.74 6.17
CA VAL A 94 -28.44 -17.69 6.91
C VAL A 94 -29.64 -17.45 5.97
N ARG A 95 -29.50 -16.56 4.98
CA ARG A 95 -30.62 -16.18 4.08
C ARG A 95 -30.90 -17.19 2.99
N ARG A 96 -29.87 -17.83 2.43
CA ARG A 96 -29.95 -18.81 1.35
C ARG A 96 -28.95 -19.92 1.64
N PRO A 97 -29.25 -20.78 2.62
CA PRO A 97 -28.35 -21.89 2.94
C PRO A 97 -28.08 -22.71 1.67
N PRO A 98 -26.81 -22.93 1.32
CA PRO A 98 -26.45 -23.70 0.13
C PRO A 98 -26.66 -25.20 0.33
N TRP A 99 -26.93 -25.64 1.56
CA TRP A 99 -27.15 -27.06 1.85
C TRP A 99 -28.60 -27.48 1.53
N PRO A 100 -28.79 -28.73 1.06
CA PRO A 100 -30.12 -29.29 0.84
C PRO A 100 -30.98 -29.24 2.11
N ASP A 101 -32.29 -29.10 1.94
CA ASP A 101 -33.28 -29.00 3.02
C ASP A 101 -33.23 -30.26 3.90
N VAL A 102 -32.65 -30.16 5.10
CA VAL A 102 -32.46 -31.30 6.01
C VAL A 102 -33.75 -31.49 6.82
N ARG A 103 -34.71 -32.23 6.27
CA ARG A 103 -35.88 -32.69 7.03
C ARG A 103 -35.48 -33.91 7.83
N GLY A 104 -35.29 -33.73 9.14
CA GLY A 104 -35.06 -34.85 10.06
C GLY A 104 -36.34 -35.65 10.24
N GLU A 105 -36.44 -36.83 9.61
CA GLU A 105 -37.41 -37.84 10.04
C GLU A 105 -36.96 -38.42 11.38
N PHE A 106 -37.43 -37.83 12.47
CA PHE A 106 -37.29 -38.42 13.79
C PHE A 106 -38.23 -39.62 13.89
N SER A 107 -37.77 -40.80 13.44
CA SER A 107 -38.47 -42.06 13.71
C SER A 107 -38.35 -42.36 15.20
N ARG A 108 -39.43 -42.10 15.95
CA ARG A 108 -39.56 -42.56 17.33
C ARG A 108 -39.83 -44.07 17.29
N ARG A 109 -38.78 -44.87 17.51
CA ARG A 109 -38.93 -46.29 17.86
C ARG A 109 -39.54 -46.38 19.26
N ILE A 110 -40.73 -46.97 19.34
CA ILE A 110 -41.33 -47.58 20.54
C ILE A 110 -41.26 -49.08 20.34
#